data_AF-A0A0P9CKK5-F1
#
_entry.id   AF-A0A0P9CKK5-F1
#
_cell.length_a   1.000
_cell.length_b   1.000
_cell.length_c   1.000
_cell.angle_alpha   90.00
_cell.angle_beta   90.00
_cell.angle_gamma   90.00
#
_symmetry.space_group_name_H-M   'P 1'
#
loop_
_entity.id
_entity.type
_entity.pdbx_description
1 polymer ?
#
loop_
_entity_poly.entity_id
_entity_poly.type
_entity_poly.pdbx_seq_one_letter_code
_entity_poly.pdbx_strand_id
1 'polypeptide(L)'
;MKIKIVQPNSKTFNGIKTYSTNLFKDLLKNGIAAELKRLPKVEFSIRGKKIGGWTSQRLLSFLVGNADIVHSTSYMELTPHTNVVTIHDLFSIINNKYKSQMIRDFHIKTLKTIERRRINVVVQGEHIAEQVREYIPDVPIDIIPTKVFVKPATQNPYPDN
;
A
#
# COMPACT_ATOMS: atom_id res chain seq x y z
N MET A 1 10.96 1.71 19.64
CA MET A 1 10.62 1.28 18.27
C MET A 1 9.81 2.36 17.59
N LYS A 2 10.29 2.93 16.48
CA LYS A 2 9.57 3.94 15.69
C LYS A 2 9.07 3.34 14.38
N ILE A 3 7.77 3.49 14.11
CA ILE A 3 7.11 3.02 12.88
C ILE A 3 6.89 4.18 11.93
N LYS A 4 7.32 4.05 10.67
CA LYS A 4 6.99 4.96 9.58
C LYS A 4 5.98 4.29 8.65
N ILE A 5 4.82 4.90 8.52
CA ILE A 5 3.78 4.45 7.60
C ILE A 5 3.91 5.26 6.32
N VAL A 6 4.13 4.58 5.21
CA VAL A 6 4.33 5.16 3.88
C VAL A 6 3.08 4.91 3.04
N GLN A 7 2.53 5.99 2.49
CA GLN A 7 1.36 5.94 1.62
C GLN A 7 1.41 7.01 0.52
N PRO A 8 0.64 6.89 -0.57
CA PRO A 8 0.61 7.91 -1.59
C PRO A 8 -0.16 9.13 -1.12
N ASN A 9 0.30 10.31 -1.51
CA ASN A 9 -0.45 11.55 -1.36
C ASN A 9 -1.57 11.59 -2.41
N SER A 10 -2.73 11.02 -2.07
CA SER A 10 -3.94 11.15 -2.87
C SER A 10 -4.73 12.39 -2.45
N LYS A 11 -4.98 13.30 -3.40
CA LYS A 11 -5.87 14.45 -3.22
C LYS A 11 -7.33 14.00 -3.02
N THR A 12 -7.73 12.90 -3.68
CA THR A 12 -9.07 12.31 -3.58
C THR A 12 -9.16 11.31 -2.43
N PHE A 13 -10.35 11.17 -1.83
CA PHE A 13 -10.63 10.12 -0.85
C PHE A 13 -10.36 8.74 -1.47
N ASN A 14 -9.69 7.86 -0.72
CA ASN A 14 -9.52 6.46 -1.08
C ASN A 14 -9.39 5.59 0.19
N GLY A 15 -9.72 4.30 0.06
CA GLY A 15 -9.67 3.37 1.19
C GLY A 15 -8.28 3.27 1.82
N ILE A 16 -7.22 3.40 1.02
CA ILE A 16 -5.82 3.37 1.48
C ILE A 16 -5.51 4.52 2.46
N LYS A 17 -5.99 5.73 2.16
CA LYS A 17 -5.82 6.93 3.00
C LYS A 17 -6.55 6.77 4.33
N THR A 18 -7.76 6.22 4.31
CA THR A 18 -8.53 5.96 5.53
C THR A 18 -7.85 4.88 6.37
N TYR A 19 -7.46 3.77 5.75
CA TYR A 19 -6.74 2.66 6.39
C TYR A 19 -5.46 3.14 7.08
N SER A 20 -4.57 3.80 6.34
CA SER A 20 -3.28 4.28 6.86
C SER A 20 -3.45 5.31 7.98
N THR A 21 -4.48 6.16 7.89
CA THR A 21 -4.78 7.17 8.92
C THR A 21 -5.32 6.50 10.19
N ASN A 22 -6.17 5.48 10.06
CA ASN A 22 -6.67 4.72 11.21
C ASN A 22 -5.54 3.93 11.87
N LEU A 23 -4.74 3.21 11.09
CA LEU A 23 -3.55 2.50 11.58
C LEU A 23 -2.61 3.45 12.34
N PHE A 24 -2.33 4.62 11.76
CA PHE A 24 -1.51 5.64 12.42
C PHE A 24 -2.08 6.08 13.77
N LYS A 25 -3.38 6.40 13.82
CA LYS A 25 -4.07 6.81 15.04
C LYS A 25 -4.08 5.70 16.09
N ASP A 26 -4.32 4.45 15.67
CA ASP A 26 -4.37 3.30 16.56
C ASP A 26 -2.98 3.03 17.17
N LEU A 27 -1.91 3.13 16.39
CA LEU A 27 -0.54 3.01 16.92
C LEU A 27 -0.25 4.09 17.98
N LEU A 28 -0.58 5.35 17.69
CA LEU A 28 -0.40 6.43 18.66
C LEU A 28 -1.23 6.23 19.93
N LYS A 29 -2.49 5.78 19.78
CA LYS A 29 -3.39 5.48 20.91
C LYS A 29 -2.84 4.38 21.82
N ASN A 30 -2.11 3.42 21.26
CA ASN A 30 -1.46 2.34 22.00
C ASN A 30 -0.03 2.70 22.48
N GLY A 31 0.35 3.98 22.44
CA GLY A 31 1.66 4.46 22.91
C GLY A 31 2.84 4.11 22.00
N ILE A 32 2.58 3.66 20.78
CA ILE A 32 3.63 3.31 19.80
C ILE A 32 4.00 4.57 19.02
N ALA A 33 5.28 4.93 19.03
CA ALA A 33 5.80 6.05 18.26
C ALA A 33 5.66 5.78 16.76
N ALA A 34 4.76 6.50 16.10
CA ALA A 34 4.48 6.37 14.68
C ALA A 34 4.67 7.71 13.95
N GLU A 35 4.98 7.63 12.66
CA GLU A 35 5.09 8.78 11.76
C GLU A 35 4.45 8.46 10.41
N LEU A 36 3.54 9.32 9.94
CA LEU A 36 2.89 9.16 8.65
C LEU A 36 3.65 9.95 7.57
N LYS A 37 4.21 9.25 6.59
CA LYS A 37 4.90 9.84 5.43
C LYS A 37 4.05 9.67 4.17
N ARG A 38 3.74 10.79 3.52
CA ARG A 38 2.99 10.82 2.26
C ARG A 38 3.96 10.99 1.09
N LEU A 39 4.00 10.02 0.19
CA LEU A 39 4.76 10.10 -1.05
C LEU A 39 4.05 11.01 -2.04
N PRO A 40 4.71 12.05 -2.59
CA PRO A 40 4.09 12.88 -3.61
C PRO A 40 3.66 12.03 -4.82
N LYS A 41 2.43 12.22 -5.27
CA LYS A 41 1.90 11.61 -6.49
C LYS A 41 1.71 12.70 -7.53
N VAL A 42 2.36 12.56 -8.67
CA VAL A 42 2.12 13.45 -9.82
C VAL A 42 1.00 12.81 -10.65
N GLU A 43 -0.14 13.47 -10.72
CA GLU A 43 -1.27 13.02 -11.55
C GLU A 43 -1.33 13.90 -12.80
N PHE A 44 -1.33 13.29 -13.98
CA PHE A 44 -1.56 13.97 -15.25
C PHE A 44 -3.06 14.02 -15.52
N SER A 45 -3.59 15.23 -15.64
CA SER A 45 -4.98 15.48 -16.02
C SER A 45 -5.04 16.30 -17.31
N ILE A 46 -5.94 15.93 -18.22
CA ILE A 46 -6.30 16.76 -19.38
C ILE A 46 -7.79 17.08 -19.23
N ARG A 47 -8.14 18.37 -19.32
CA ARG A 47 -9.52 18.86 -19.13
C ARG A 47 -10.16 18.39 -17.82
N GLY A 48 -9.40 18.37 -16.72
CA GLY A 48 -9.85 17.94 -15.40
C GLY A 48 -10.03 16.42 -15.23
N LYS A 49 -10.00 15.63 -16.30
CA LYS A 49 -10.04 14.17 -16.26
C LYS A 49 -8.63 13.62 -16.03
N LYS A 50 -8.45 12.75 -15.03
CA LYS A 50 -7.19 12.06 -14.78
C LYS A 50 -6.92 11.10 -15.94
N ILE A 51 -5.83 11.30 -16.67
CA ILE A 51 -5.44 10.46 -17.82
C ILE A 51 -4.32 9.49 -17.43
N GLY A 52 -3.54 9.86 -16.43
CA GLY A 52 -2.52 9.00 -15.86
C GLY A 52 -1.92 9.64 -14.62
N GLY A 53 -0.92 8.99 -14.06
CA GLY A 53 -0.15 9.56 -12.98
C GLY A 53 1.15 8.81 -12.82
N TRP A 54 2.21 9.54 -12.54
CA TRP A 54 3.47 8.97 -12.13
C TRP A 54 3.61 9.15 -10.62
N THR A 55 3.57 8.05 -9.89
CA THR A 55 4.17 7.99 -8.56
C THR A 55 5.68 7.89 -8.79
N SER A 56 6.40 9.02 -8.71
CA SER A 56 7.86 9.02 -8.82
C SER A 56 8.50 8.47 -7.54
N GLN A 57 8.27 7.17 -7.30
CA GLN A 57 8.60 6.47 -6.05
C GLN A 57 10.10 6.37 -5.84
N ARG A 58 10.86 6.06 -6.91
CA ARG A 58 12.33 6.02 -6.84
C ARG A 58 12.89 7.39 -6.49
N LEU A 59 12.42 8.44 -7.15
CA LEU A 59 12.95 9.77 -6.97
C LEU A 59 12.60 10.33 -5.60
N LEU A 60 11.43 10.04 -5.04
CA LEU A 60 10.95 10.65 -3.79
C LEU A 60 11.13 9.78 -2.55
N SER A 61 11.73 8.60 -2.71
CA SER A 61 11.96 7.67 -1.61
C SER A 61 12.90 8.20 -0.52
N PHE A 62 13.77 9.17 -0.84
CA PHE A 62 14.63 9.84 0.14
C PHE A 62 13.82 10.59 1.21
N LEU A 63 12.57 11.00 0.92
CA LEU A 63 11.72 11.73 1.85
C LEU A 63 11.23 10.87 3.04
N VAL A 64 11.36 9.55 2.95
CA VAL A 64 10.88 8.63 4.00
C VAL A 64 11.87 8.56 5.16
N GLY A 65 13.19 8.60 4.89
CA GLY A 65 14.26 8.46 5.88
C GLY A 65 14.24 7.13 6.65
N ASN A 66 15.16 6.94 7.60
CA ASN A 66 15.30 5.69 8.35
C ASN A 66 14.34 5.59 9.55
N ALA A 67 13.86 4.38 9.85
CA ALA A 67 13.12 4.01 11.05
C ALA A 67 13.24 2.50 11.29
N ASP A 68 12.91 2.02 12.49
CA ASP A 68 12.96 0.58 12.81
C ASP A 68 11.99 -0.21 11.93
N ILE A 69 10.79 0.33 11.73
CA ILE A 69 9.78 -0.23 10.83
C ILE A 69 9.40 0.84 9.81
N VAL A 70 9.46 0.48 8.52
CA VAL A 70 8.99 1.27 7.39
C VAL A 70 7.95 0.44 6.66
N HIS A 71 6.67 0.77 6.90
CA HIS A 71 5.51 0.03 6.42
C HIS A 71 4.91 0.71 5.20
N SER A 72 5.00 0.08 4.02
CA SER A 72 4.27 0.51 2.82
C SER A 72 2.86 -0.09 2.81
N THR A 73 1.82 0.74 2.80
CA THR A 73 0.41 0.28 2.76
C THR A 73 -0.03 -0.22 1.39
N SER A 74 0.88 -0.21 0.41
CA SER A 74 0.70 -0.75 -0.91
C SER A 74 2.03 -1.30 -1.38
N TYR A 75 2.06 -2.54 -1.85
CA TYR A 75 3.25 -3.13 -2.45
C TYR A 75 3.68 -2.42 -3.72
N MET A 76 2.82 -1.62 -4.33
CA MET A 76 3.21 -0.80 -5.47
C MET A 76 4.05 0.42 -5.07
N GLU A 77 4.20 0.71 -3.78
CA GLU A 77 4.83 1.92 -3.27
C GLU A 77 5.98 1.61 -2.31
N LEU A 78 6.81 0.66 -2.71
CA LEU A 78 8.00 0.31 -1.95
C LEU A 78 9.02 1.44 -2.02
N THR A 79 9.59 1.74 -0.86
CA THR A 79 10.77 2.57 -0.73
C THR A 79 12.01 1.66 -0.56
N PRO A 80 13.23 2.16 -0.76
CA PRO A 80 14.46 1.44 -0.44
C PRO A 80 14.56 0.99 1.02
N HIS A 81 13.80 1.60 1.93
CA HIS A 81 13.82 1.28 3.35
C HIS A 81 12.63 0.42 3.81
N THR A 82 11.64 0.18 2.94
CA THR A 82 10.47 -0.65 3.29
C THR A 82 10.90 -2.03 3.75
N ASN A 83 10.45 -2.43 4.93
CA ASN A 83 10.68 -3.75 5.53
C ASN A 83 9.39 -4.46 5.92
N VAL A 84 8.25 -3.76 5.89
CA VAL A 84 6.91 -4.33 6.01
C VAL A 84 6.03 -3.80 4.89
N VAL A 85 5.20 -4.63 4.29
CA VAL A 85 4.28 -4.22 3.22
C VAL A 85 2.92 -4.90 3.35
N THR A 86 1.84 -4.15 3.13
CA THR A 86 0.49 -4.75 3.06
C THR A 86 0.07 -5.04 1.63
N ILE A 87 -0.46 -6.24 1.42
CA ILE A 87 -1.11 -6.65 0.17
C ILE A 87 -2.59 -6.90 0.47
N HIS A 88 -3.44 -6.04 -0.06
CA HIS A 88 -4.89 -6.10 0.14
C HIS A 88 -5.59 -6.96 -0.91
N ASP A 89 -5.16 -6.86 -2.16
CA ASP A 89 -5.79 -7.53 -3.28
C ASP A 89 -4.79 -7.80 -4.40
N LEU A 90 -4.67 -9.07 -4.81
CA LEU A 90 -3.95 -9.49 -6.00
C LEU A 90 -4.89 -9.76 -7.20
N PHE A 91 -6.21 -9.78 -7.01
CA PHE A 91 -7.20 -10.02 -8.06
C PHE A 91 -7.10 -8.97 -9.17
N SER A 92 -6.84 -7.73 -8.79
CA SER A 92 -6.56 -6.64 -9.74
C SER A 92 -5.29 -6.85 -10.58
N ILE A 93 -4.39 -7.78 -10.23
CA ILE A 93 -3.08 -8.00 -10.87
C ILE A 93 -3.12 -9.09 -11.94
N ILE A 94 -3.79 -10.21 -11.68
CA ILE A 94 -3.56 -11.46 -12.41
C ILE A 94 -4.75 -11.82 -13.30
N ASN A 95 -5.97 -11.62 -12.80
CA ASN A 95 -7.19 -12.10 -13.46
C ASN A 95 -7.94 -11.01 -14.22
N ASN A 96 -7.48 -9.76 -14.16
CA ASN A 96 -8.12 -8.69 -14.89
C ASN A 96 -7.71 -8.72 -16.37
N LYS A 97 -8.50 -9.41 -17.19
CA LYS A 97 -8.35 -9.50 -18.68
C LYS A 97 -8.19 -8.13 -19.36
N TYR A 98 -8.57 -7.04 -18.70
CA TYR A 98 -8.53 -5.68 -19.24
C TYR A 98 -7.23 -4.90 -18.93
N LYS A 99 -6.28 -5.47 -18.17
CA LYS A 99 -4.99 -4.80 -17.93
C LYS A 99 -3.98 -5.11 -19.03
N SER A 100 -3.19 -4.10 -19.43
CA SER A 100 -2.09 -4.29 -20.37
C SER A 100 -0.99 -5.18 -19.77
N GLN A 101 -0.31 -5.96 -20.62
CA GLN A 101 0.81 -6.82 -20.22
C GLN A 101 1.88 -6.06 -19.44
N MET A 102 2.16 -4.81 -19.84
CA MET A 102 3.11 -3.93 -19.16
C MET A 102 2.77 -3.69 -17.69
N ILE A 103 1.49 -3.50 -17.37
CA ILE A 103 1.06 -3.27 -15.97
C ILE A 103 1.27 -4.55 -15.17
N ARG A 104 0.90 -5.71 -15.73
CA ARG A 104 1.10 -7.03 -15.10
C ARG A 104 2.58 -7.27 -14.80
N ASP A 105 3.47 -7.03 -15.76
CA ASP A 105 4.91 -7.21 -15.60
C ASP A 105 5.48 -6.30 -14.49
N PHE A 106 4.99 -5.06 -14.40
CA PHE A 106 5.36 -4.14 -13.32
C PHE A 106 4.97 -4.68 -11.93
N HIS A 107 3.76 -5.21 -11.79
CA HIS A 107 3.31 -5.81 -10.53
C HIS A 107 4.17 -7.03 -10.15
N ILE A 108 4.41 -7.95 -11.09
CA ILE A 108 5.23 -9.16 -10.85
C ILE A 108 6.65 -8.78 -10.45
N LYS A 109 7.26 -7.82 -11.15
CA LYS A 109 8.60 -7.30 -10.82
C LYS A 109 8.67 -6.73 -9.40
N THR A 110 7.59 -6.10 -8.96
CA THR A 110 7.50 -5.52 -7.62
C THR A 110 7.37 -6.61 -6.55
N LEU A 111 6.58 -7.65 -6.80
CA LEU A 111 6.51 -8.84 -5.93
C LEU A 111 7.88 -9.54 -5.83
N LYS A 112 8.56 -9.78 -6.96
CA LYS A 112 9.93 -10.33 -6.94
C LYS A 112 10.93 -9.45 -6.21
N THR A 113 10.69 -8.14 -6.14
CA THR A 113 11.50 -7.24 -5.31
C THR A 113 11.26 -7.44 -3.83
N ILE A 114 10.02 -7.71 -3.40
CA ILE A 114 9.67 -8.06 -2.01
C ILE A 114 10.39 -9.33 -1.60
N GLU A 115 10.30 -10.37 -2.43
CA GLU A 115 10.95 -11.67 -2.21
C GLU A 115 12.47 -11.55 -2.08
N ARG A 116 13.12 -10.95 -3.08
CA ARG A 116 14.56 -10.75 -3.07
C ARG A 116 15.06 -9.96 -1.86
N ARG A 117 14.27 -9.00 -1.37
CA ARG A 117 14.60 -8.15 -0.22
C ARG A 117 14.15 -8.72 1.11
N ARG A 118 13.45 -9.87 1.13
CA ARG A 118 12.84 -10.48 2.33
C ARG A 118 12.02 -9.47 3.13
N ILE A 119 11.21 -8.66 2.44
CA ILE A 119 10.29 -7.72 3.08
C ILE A 119 9.13 -8.51 3.68
N ASN A 120 8.78 -8.27 4.94
CA ASN A 120 7.65 -8.94 5.59
C ASN A 120 6.34 -8.50 4.93
N VAL A 121 5.48 -9.46 4.62
CA VAL A 121 4.21 -9.19 3.95
C VAL A 121 3.07 -9.38 4.93
N VAL A 122 2.16 -8.42 4.98
CA VAL A 122 0.90 -8.50 5.74
C VAL A 122 -0.26 -8.61 4.75
N VAL A 123 -1.13 -9.60 4.92
CA VAL A 123 -2.29 -9.84 4.05
C VAL A 123 -3.60 -9.88 4.81
N GLN A 124 -4.70 -9.54 4.14
CA GLN A 124 -6.04 -9.54 4.72
C GLN A 124 -6.78 -10.85 4.43
N GLY A 125 -6.53 -11.86 5.27
CA GLY A 125 -7.14 -13.18 5.19
C GLY A 125 -6.37 -14.19 4.34
N GLU A 126 -6.65 -15.47 4.59
CA GLU A 126 -5.90 -16.61 4.03
C GLU A 126 -5.92 -16.66 2.50
N HIS A 127 -7.08 -16.41 1.88
CA HIS A 127 -7.23 -16.43 0.42
C HIS A 127 -6.27 -15.46 -0.31
N ILE A 128 -5.90 -14.33 0.30
CA ILE A 128 -4.88 -13.42 -0.25
C ILE A 128 -3.48 -13.99 0.00
N ALA A 129 -3.24 -14.58 1.17
CA ALA A 129 -1.97 -15.25 1.49
C ALA A 129 -1.63 -16.34 0.46
N GLU A 130 -2.60 -17.19 0.14
CA GLU A 130 -2.46 -18.25 -0.86
C GLU A 130 -2.08 -17.68 -2.24
N GLN A 131 -2.80 -16.66 -2.70
CA GLN A 131 -2.47 -15.97 -3.95
C GLN A 131 -1.07 -15.35 -3.89
N VAL A 132 -0.65 -14.76 -2.77
CA VAL A 132 0.68 -14.17 -2.63
C VAL A 132 1.77 -15.24 -2.72
N ARG A 133 1.56 -16.41 -2.09
CA ARG A 133 2.50 -17.54 -2.11
C ARG A 133 2.76 -18.07 -3.52
N GLU A 134 1.80 -17.97 -4.44
CA GLU A 134 2.02 -18.33 -5.85
C GLU A 134 3.12 -17.50 -6.53
N TYR A 135 3.31 -16.24 -6.11
CA TYR A 135 4.27 -15.33 -6.72
C TYR A 135 5.57 -15.20 -5.92
N ILE A 136 5.47 -15.28 -4.59
CA ILE A 136 6.58 -15.07 -3.65
C ILE A 136 6.57 -16.11 -2.51
N PRO A 137 6.82 -17.39 -2.80
CA PRO A 137 6.67 -18.49 -1.84
C PRO A 137 7.59 -18.39 -0.61
N ASP A 138 8.76 -17.76 -0.75
CA ASP A 138 9.80 -17.76 0.29
C ASP A 138 9.68 -16.59 1.27
N VAL A 139 8.63 -15.79 1.18
CA VAL A 139 8.46 -14.57 1.97
C VAL A 139 7.64 -14.84 3.23
N PRO A 140 8.05 -14.32 4.41
CA PRO A 140 7.21 -14.36 5.60
C PRO A 140 5.92 -13.56 5.37
N ILE A 141 4.78 -14.24 5.51
CA ILE A 141 3.44 -13.67 5.35
C ILE A 141 2.69 -13.73 6.68
N ASP A 142 2.38 -12.56 7.23
CA ASP A 142 1.51 -12.38 8.37
C ASP A 142 0.06 -12.17 7.91
N ILE A 143 -0.87 -12.91 8.50
CA ILE A 143 -2.28 -12.86 8.11
C ILE A 143 -3.05 -12.10 9.18
N ILE A 144 -3.65 -10.99 8.78
CA ILE A 144 -4.56 -10.22 9.64
C ILE A 144 -6.01 -10.50 9.26
N PRO A 145 -6.93 -10.59 10.24
CA PRO A 145 -8.35 -10.75 9.95
C PRO A 145 -8.85 -9.58 9.09
N THR A 146 -9.68 -9.88 8.09
CA THR A 146 -10.26 -8.90 7.15
C THR A 146 -11.08 -7.81 7.86
N LYS A 147 -11.52 -8.05 9.10
CA LYS A 147 -12.39 -7.18 9.90
C LYS A 147 -11.69 -6.06 10.68
N VAL A 148 -10.35 -5.99 10.72
CA VAL A 148 -9.68 -5.05 11.65
C VAL A 148 -9.80 -3.58 11.22
N PHE A 149 -10.08 -3.26 9.94
CA PHE A 149 -9.99 -1.86 9.49
C PHE A 149 -11.08 -1.33 8.56
N VAL A 150 -12.18 -2.06 8.38
CA VAL A 150 -13.30 -1.59 7.56
C VAL A 150 -14.50 -1.38 8.49
N LYS A 151 -14.61 -0.19 9.08
CA LYS A 151 -15.96 0.35 9.25
C LYS A 151 -16.54 0.40 7.82
N PRO A 152 -17.73 -0.17 7.57
CA PRO A 152 -18.29 -0.24 6.23
C PRO A 152 -18.28 1.16 5.61
N ALA A 153 -17.84 1.24 4.35
CA ALA A 153 -17.74 2.48 3.57
C ALA A 153 -19.13 3.00 3.16
N THR A 154 -20.11 3.01 4.06
CA THR A 154 -21.53 3.27 3.77
C THR A 154 -22.02 4.64 4.25
N GLN A 155 -21.15 5.50 4.79
CA GLN A 155 -21.52 6.90 5.03
C GLN A 155 -20.48 7.82 4.40
N ASN A 156 -20.90 8.52 3.35
CA ASN A 156 -20.22 9.74 2.90
C ASN A 156 -20.23 10.73 4.08
N PRO A 157 -19.07 11.10 4.66
CA PRO A 157 -19.02 12.00 5.81
C PRO A 157 -19.32 13.47 5.43
N TYR A 158 -19.55 13.77 4.15
CA TYR A 158 -19.93 15.09 3.65
C TYR A 158 -21.16 14.96 2.75
N PRO A 159 -22.38 15.23 3.23
CA PRO A 159 -23.54 15.30 2.34
C PRO A 159 -23.29 16.40 1.30
N ASP A 160 -23.51 16.07 0.03
CA ASP A 160 -23.57 17.08 -1.03
C ASP A 160 -24.79 17.98 -0.72
N ASN A 161 -24.55 19.28 -0.52
CA ASN A 161 -25.59 20.30 -0.56
C ASN A 161 -25.99 20.57 -2.01
#